data_AF-A0AAE4QPE5-F1
#
_entry.id   AF-A0AAE4QPE5-F1
#
_cell.length_a   1.000
_cell.length_b   1.000
_cell.length_c   1.000
_cell.angle_alpha   90.00
_cell.angle_beta   90.00
_cell.angle_gamma   90.00
#
_symmetry.space_group_name_H-M   'P 1'
#
loop_
_entity.id
_entity.type
_entity.pdbx_description
1 polymer ?
#
loop_
_entity_poly.entity_id
_entity_poly.type
_entity_poly.pdbx_seq_one_letter_code
_entity_poly.pdbx_strand_id
1 'polypeptide(L)'
;MNLKNKSWSVLALILFSAIGCKKDAASVAIEMKELVKKSQEITCSKTVECAQEQFSKLPESQRKFLPPMLQSKEACLESLTKSAADARAKSGKTEEDEWKEATPEKLAAAKECMGLIEKTSCAELMSPNNPLQKSEACASLNKK
;
A
#
# COMPACT_ATOMS: atom_id res chain seq x y z
N MET A 1 38.85 3.36 -46.17
CA MET A 1 38.86 2.04 -45.50
C MET A 1 38.75 2.23 -44.00
N ASN A 2 37.89 1.44 -43.37
CA ASN A 2 37.81 1.11 -41.94
C ASN A 2 37.34 2.18 -40.92
N LEU A 3 36.02 2.26 -40.73
CA LEU A 3 35.42 2.34 -39.40
C LEU A 3 34.54 1.10 -39.17
N LYS A 4 35.19 -0.06 -39.02
CA LYS A 4 34.59 -1.24 -38.38
C LYS A 4 35.11 -1.24 -36.95
N ASN A 5 34.23 -0.96 -35.98
CA ASN A 5 34.33 -1.30 -34.55
C ASN A 5 33.68 -0.21 -33.69
N LYS A 6 32.35 -0.12 -33.75
CA LYS A 6 31.56 0.49 -32.68
C LYS A 6 30.14 -0.01 -32.84
N SER A 7 29.49 -0.34 -31.73
CA SER A 7 28.07 -0.70 -31.67
C SER A 7 27.72 -2.19 -31.86
N TRP A 8 28.35 -3.08 -31.09
CA TRP A 8 27.79 -4.41 -30.83
C TRP A 8 27.77 -4.83 -29.35
N SER A 9 28.17 -3.95 -28.42
CA SER A 9 28.09 -4.24 -26.97
C SER A 9 26.86 -3.64 -26.28
N VAL A 10 26.12 -2.73 -26.92
CA VAL A 10 24.93 -2.10 -26.29
C VAL A 10 23.66 -2.94 -26.51
N LEU A 11 23.61 -3.77 -27.55
CA LEU A 11 22.44 -4.60 -27.85
C LEU A 11 22.36 -5.88 -26.99
N ALA A 12 23.48 -6.34 -26.41
CA ALA A 12 23.51 -7.55 -25.58
C ALA A 12 23.03 -7.32 -24.13
N LEU A 13 23.08 -6.07 -23.63
CA LEU A 13 22.62 -5.73 -22.28
C LEU A 13 21.08 -5.58 -22.18
N ILE A 14 20.39 -5.37 -23.30
CA ILE A 14 18.92 -5.24 -23.34
C ILE A 14 18.25 -6.62 -23.44
N LEU A 15 18.94 -7.63 -23.98
CA LEU A 15 18.41 -9.00 -24.11
C LEU A 15 18.49 -9.83 -22.83
N PHE A 16 19.34 -9.46 -21.86
CA PHE A 16 19.43 -10.16 -20.58
C PHE A 16 18.40 -9.70 -19.54
N SER A 17 17.67 -8.61 -19.80
CA SER A 17 16.59 -8.13 -18.91
C SER A 17 15.30 -8.95 -19.04
N ALA A 18 15.16 -9.77 -20.08
CA ALA A 18 13.94 -10.53 -20.37
C ALA A 18 13.91 -11.95 -19.77
N ILE A 19 14.97 -12.39 -19.09
CA ILE A 19 15.01 -13.67 -18.34
C ILE A 19 14.66 -13.45 -16.86
N GLY A 20 14.16 -12.26 -16.50
CA GLY A 20 13.62 -11.98 -15.18
C GLY A 20 12.40 -12.87 -14.91
N CYS A 21 12.47 -13.66 -13.84
CA CYS A 21 11.42 -14.53 -13.32
C CYS A 21 10.00 -14.02 -13.64
N LYS A 22 9.29 -14.73 -14.53
CA LYS A 22 7.82 -14.65 -14.54
C LYS A 22 7.36 -15.22 -13.19
N LYS A 23 7.19 -14.36 -12.18
CA LYS A 23 6.41 -14.71 -11.00
C LYS A 23 5.04 -15.15 -11.50
N ASP A 24 4.69 -16.39 -11.19
CA ASP A 24 3.40 -16.94 -11.58
C ASP A 24 2.26 -16.03 -11.08
N ALA A 25 1.22 -15.82 -11.89
CA ALA A 25 0.13 -14.92 -11.54
C ALA A 25 -0.57 -15.32 -10.23
N ALA A 26 -0.63 -16.62 -9.92
CA ALA A 26 -1.15 -17.11 -8.65
C ALA A 26 -0.25 -16.70 -7.47
N SER A 27 1.08 -16.70 -7.65
CA SER A 27 2.03 -16.21 -6.65
C SER A 27 1.86 -14.72 -6.36
N VAL A 28 1.58 -13.92 -7.40
CA VAL A 28 1.35 -12.47 -7.24
C VAL A 28 0.05 -12.21 -6.48
N ALA A 29 -1.02 -12.94 -6.81
CA ALA A 29 -2.31 -12.81 -6.12
C ALA A 29 -2.21 -13.19 -4.64
N ILE A 30 -1.49 -14.28 -4.31
CA ILE A 30 -1.25 -14.69 -2.91
C ILE A 30 -0.48 -13.61 -2.16
N GLU A 31 0.65 -13.14 -2.73
CA GLU A 31 1.45 -12.08 -2.09
C GLU A 31 0.65 -10.78 -1.91
N MET A 32 -0.26 -10.45 -2.84
CA MET A 32 -1.13 -9.28 -2.73
C MET A 32 -2.15 -9.44 -1.61
N LYS A 33 -2.77 -10.61 -1.48
CA LYS A 33 -3.71 -10.92 -0.39
C LYS A 33 -3.06 -10.78 0.99
N GLU A 34 -1.86 -11.33 1.15
CA GLU A 34 -1.07 -11.17 2.38
C GLU A 34 -0.71 -9.70 2.64
N LEU A 35 -0.33 -8.99 1.57
CA LEU A 35 0.01 -7.58 1.66
C LEU A 35 -1.18 -6.73 2.10
N VAL A 36 -2.40 -7.05 1.65
CA VAL A 36 -3.61 -6.33 2.07
C VAL A 36 -3.96 -6.56 3.53
N LYS A 37 -3.80 -7.78 4.04
CA LYS A 37 -3.94 -8.01 5.48
C LYS A 37 -2.92 -7.16 6.26
N LYS A 38 -1.66 -7.18 5.82
CA LYS A 38 -0.60 -6.37 6.44
C LYS A 38 -0.88 -4.87 6.32
N SER A 39 -1.45 -4.42 5.20
CA SER A 39 -1.76 -3.01 4.97
C SER A 39 -2.86 -2.53 5.90
N GLN A 40 -3.88 -3.35 6.14
CA GLN A 40 -4.93 -3.07 7.12
C GLN A 40 -4.34 -2.98 8.53
N GLU A 41 -3.45 -3.90 8.91
CA GLU A 41 -2.78 -3.87 10.22
C GLU A 41 -1.92 -2.61 10.42
N ILE A 42 -1.10 -2.25 9.42
CA ILE A 42 -0.26 -1.03 9.47
C ILE A 42 -1.16 0.21 9.50
N THR A 43 -2.16 0.29 8.62
CA THR A 43 -3.07 1.44 8.54
C THR A 43 -3.78 1.64 9.87
N CYS A 44 -4.33 0.59 10.46
CA CYS A 44 -5.00 0.69 11.75
C CYS A 44 -4.04 1.03 12.88
N SER A 45 -2.84 0.44 12.89
CA SER A 45 -1.81 0.80 13.87
C SER A 45 -1.46 2.28 13.79
N LYS A 46 -1.18 2.79 12.59
CA LYS A 46 -0.83 4.21 12.36
C LYS A 46 -1.99 5.13 12.66
N THR A 47 -3.20 4.77 12.25
CA THR A 47 -4.40 5.58 12.50
C THR A 47 -4.63 5.75 14.01
N VAL A 48 -4.52 4.65 14.79
CA VAL A 48 -4.68 4.70 16.24
C VAL A 48 -3.51 5.42 16.91
N GLU A 49 -2.26 5.19 16.47
CA GLU A 49 -1.08 5.92 16.94
C GLU A 49 -1.27 7.43 16.78
N CYS A 50 -1.66 7.88 15.57
CA CYS A 50 -1.83 9.30 15.28
C CYS A 50 -3.04 9.89 16.00
N ALA A 51 -4.13 9.13 16.08
CA ALA A 51 -5.30 9.46 16.89
C ALA A 51 -4.89 9.69 18.35
N GLN A 52 -4.19 8.74 18.97
CA GLN A 52 -3.74 8.87 20.36
C GLN A 52 -2.82 10.08 20.57
N GLU A 53 -1.90 10.35 19.65
CA GLU A 53 -1.05 11.54 19.71
C GLU A 53 -1.87 12.84 19.70
N GLN A 54 -2.90 12.92 18.84
CA GLN A 54 -3.78 14.09 18.78
C GLN A 54 -4.74 14.17 19.96
N PHE A 55 -5.30 13.04 20.40
CA PHE A 55 -6.31 12.98 21.47
C PHE A 55 -5.72 13.06 22.86
N SER A 56 -4.43 12.74 23.02
CA SER A 56 -3.70 13.04 24.25
C SER A 56 -3.77 14.54 24.60
N LYS A 57 -3.87 15.41 23.59
CA LYS A 57 -4.00 16.88 23.70
C LYS A 57 -5.43 17.34 24.01
N LEU A 58 -6.42 16.45 23.93
CA LEU A 58 -7.82 16.76 24.24
C LEU A 58 -8.13 16.52 25.73
N PRO A 59 -9.04 17.32 26.32
CA PRO A 59 -9.60 17.04 27.65
C PRO A 59 -10.29 15.67 27.70
N GLU A 60 -10.25 14.99 28.86
CA GLU A 60 -10.88 13.66 29.03
C GLU A 60 -12.36 13.65 28.67
N SER A 61 -13.08 14.74 28.96
CA SER A 61 -14.49 14.91 28.63
C SER A 61 -14.78 14.86 27.12
N GLN A 62 -13.77 15.11 26.27
CA GLN A 62 -13.88 15.05 24.82
C GLN A 62 -13.44 13.70 24.24
N ARG A 63 -12.61 12.92 24.95
CA ARG A 63 -12.13 11.60 24.49
C ARG A 63 -13.25 10.56 24.32
N LYS A 64 -14.39 10.75 25.00
CA LYS A 64 -15.57 9.89 24.84
C LYS A 64 -16.28 10.03 23.48
N PHE A 65 -16.00 11.09 22.73
CA PHE A 65 -16.59 11.32 21.41
C PHE A 65 -15.72 10.78 20.26
N LEU A 66 -14.62 10.11 20.58
CA LEU A 66 -13.76 9.53 19.58
C LEU A 66 -14.49 8.39 18.85
N PRO A 67 -14.46 8.38 17.51
CA PRO A 67 -15.00 7.25 16.75
C PRO A 67 -14.43 5.93 17.25
N PRO A 68 -15.24 4.85 17.40
CA PRO A 68 -14.79 3.57 17.92
C PRO A 68 -13.56 3.01 17.19
N MET A 69 -13.49 3.19 15.88
CA MET A 69 -12.35 2.77 15.05
C MET A 69 -11.01 3.44 15.42
N LEU A 70 -11.02 4.56 16.13
CA LEU A 70 -9.81 5.25 16.59
C LEU A 70 -9.42 4.89 18.02
N GLN A 71 -10.27 4.14 18.73
CA GLN A 71 -10.06 3.81 20.14
C GLN A 71 -9.13 2.61 20.31
N SER A 72 -9.13 1.67 19.34
CA SER A 72 -8.22 0.52 19.35
C SER A 72 -7.92 0.02 17.95
N LYS A 73 -6.82 -0.74 17.81
CA LYS A 73 -6.43 -1.37 16.55
C LYS A 73 -7.47 -2.39 16.11
N GLU A 74 -8.03 -3.13 17.05
CA GLU A 74 -9.04 -4.17 16.82
C GLU A 74 -10.33 -3.56 16.27
N ALA A 75 -10.81 -2.45 16.86
CA ALA A 75 -12.01 -1.76 16.39
C ALA A 75 -11.81 -1.16 14.99
N CYS A 76 -10.61 -0.67 14.68
CA CYS A 76 -10.25 -0.25 13.33
C CYS A 76 -10.29 -1.41 12.33
N LEU A 77 -9.66 -2.55 12.66
CA LEU A 77 -9.62 -3.71 11.79
C LEU A 77 -11.02 -4.29 11.53
N GLU A 78 -11.85 -4.35 12.57
CA GLU A 78 -13.25 -4.76 12.44
C GLU A 78 -14.01 -3.81 11.51
N SER A 79 -13.85 -2.50 11.70
CA SER A 79 -14.49 -1.48 10.86
C SER A 79 -14.07 -1.58 9.39
N LEU A 80 -12.77 -1.77 9.11
CA LEU A 80 -12.27 -1.97 7.75
C LEU A 80 -12.80 -3.26 7.13
N THR A 81 -12.79 -4.36 7.89
CA THR A 81 -13.28 -5.66 7.43
C THR A 81 -14.76 -5.59 7.07
N LYS A 82 -15.57 -5.00 7.96
CA LYS A 82 -17.00 -4.79 7.72
C LYS A 82 -17.24 -3.91 6.51
N SER A 83 -16.51 -2.80 6.38
CA SER A 83 -16.64 -1.89 5.25
C SER A 83 -16.29 -2.57 3.92
N ALA A 84 -15.25 -3.40 3.90
CA ALA A 84 -14.87 -4.18 2.72
C ALA A 84 -15.95 -5.23 2.37
N ALA A 85 -16.49 -5.94 3.35
CA ALA A 85 -17.59 -6.88 3.15
C ALA A 85 -18.85 -6.19 2.59
N ASP A 86 -19.24 -5.05 3.16
CA ASP A 86 -20.38 -4.25 2.70
C ASP A 86 -20.17 -3.73 1.27
N ALA A 87 -18.95 -3.31 0.92
CA ALA A 87 -18.61 -2.86 -0.44
C ALA A 87 -18.71 -4.01 -1.46
N ARG A 88 -18.27 -5.22 -1.09
CA ARG A 88 -18.42 -6.42 -1.93
C ARG A 88 -19.88 -6.81 -2.09
N ALA A 89 -20.66 -6.80 -1.00
CA ALA A 89 -22.09 -7.07 -1.05
C ALA A 89 -22.85 -6.11 -1.98
N LYS A 90 -22.47 -4.83 -2.00
CA LYS A 90 -23.09 -3.82 -2.89
C LYS A 90 -22.64 -3.92 -4.34
N SER A 91 -21.39 -4.28 -4.59
CA SER A 91 -20.82 -4.34 -5.95
C SER A 91 -21.04 -5.67 -6.64
N GLY A 92 -21.36 -6.73 -5.89
CA GLY A 92 -21.41 -8.11 -6.38
C GLY A 92 -20.05 -8.70 -6.71
N LYS A 93 -18.95 -8.00 -6.40
CA LYS A 93 -17.57 -8.46 -6.63
C LYS A 93 -17.10 -9.37 -5.51
N THR A 94 -16.36 -10.42 -5.84
CA THR A 94 -15.68 -11.27 -4.87
C THR A 94 -14.32 -10.68 -4.49
N GLU A 95 -13.69 -11.23 -3.45
CA GLU A 95 -12.30 -10.89 -3.12
C GLU A 95 -11.35 -11.25 -4.27
N GLU A 96 -11.62 -12.32 -5.03
CA GLU A 96 -10.78 -12.70 -6.18
C GLU A 96 -10.86 -11.69 -7.32
N ASP A 97 -12.01 -11.01 -7.47
CA ASP A 97 -12.17 -9.95 -8.47
C ASP A 97 -11.23 -8.75 -8.23
N GLU A 98 -10.84 -8.51 -6.97
CA GLU A 98 -9.92 -7.44 -6.58
C GLU A 98 -8.47 -7.73 -7.02
N TRP A 99 -8.14 -9.01 -7.27
CA TRP A 99 -6.79 -9.45 -7.64
C TRP A 99 -6.61 -9.74 -9.12
N LYS A 100 -7.66 -9.66 -9.93
CA LYS A 100 -7.60 -9.93 -11.37
C LYS A 100 -6.59 -9.05 -12.12
N GLU A 101 -6.36 -7.85 -11.60
CA GLU A 101 -5.39 -6.90 -12.16
C GLU A 101 -4.11 -6.77 -11.32
N ALA A 102 -3.86 -7.73 -10.42
CA ALA A 102 -2.63 -7.75 -9.64
C ALA A 102 -1.46 -8.06 -10.58
N THR A 103 -0.47 -7.16 -10.60
CA THR A 103 0.75 -7.35 -11.36
C THR A 103 1.96 -7.28 -10.44
N PRO A 104 3.11 -7.87 -10.83
CA PRO A 104 4.35 -7.74 -10.07
C PRO A 104 4.74 -6.27 -9.80
N GLU A 105 4.49 -5.37 -10.75
CA GLU A 105 4.78 -3.94 -10.61
C GLU A 105 3.87 -3.29 -9.56
N LYS A 106 2.55 -3.57 -9.59
CA LYS A 106 1.61 -3.09 -8.56
C LYS A 106 1.98 -3.64 -7.18
N LEU A 107 2.39 -4.91 -7.11
CA LEU A 107 2.82 -5.53 -5.85
C LEU A 107 4.09 -4.88 -5.30
N ALA A 108 5.07 -4.58 -6.15
CA ALA A 108 6.29 -3.88 -5.75
C ALA A 108 5.99 -2.46 -5.24
N ALA A 109 5.19 -1.70 -6.00
CA ALA A 109 4.77 -0.36 -5.60
C ALA A 109 3.98 -0.36 -4.28
N ALA A 110 3.10 -1.35 -4.07
CA ALA A 110 2.36 -1.51 -2.83
C ALA A 110 3.28 -1.80 -1.63
N LYS A 111 4.27 -2.69 -1.78
CA LYS A 111 5.25 -2.96 -0.73
C LYS A 111 6.09 -1.75 -0.38
N GLU A 112 6.54 -1.00 -1.38
CA GLU A 112 7.32 0.22 -1.16
C GLU A 112 6.48 1.29 -0.46
N CYS A 113 5.26 1.56 -0.94
CA CYS A 113 4.36 2.53 -0.33
C CYS A 113 4.05 2.15 1.13
N MET A 114 3.74 0.89 1.41
CA MET A 114 3.51 0.41 2.77
C MET A 114 4.73 0.56 3.67
N GLY A 115 5.92 0.25 3.17
CA GLY A 115 7.16 0.45 3.91
C GLY A 115 7.40 1.92 4.25
N LEU A 116 6.97 2.84 3.38
CA LEU A 116 7.02 4.27 3.66
C LEU A 116 5.99 4.68 4.73
N ILE A 117 4.73 4.19 4.64
CA ILE A 117 3.69 4.44 5.66
C ILE A 117 4.16 3.99 7.04
N GLU A 118 4.70 2.77 7.13
CA GLU A 118 5.14 2.18 8.41
C GLU A 118 6.25 3.00 9.09
N LYS A 119 7.16 3.57 8.29
CA LYS A 119 8.30 4.37 8.78
C LYS A 119 7.95 5.84 9.04
N THR A 120 6.89 6.35 8.42
CA THR A 120 6.53 7.77 8.57
C THR A 120 5.91 7.99 9.95
N SER A 121 6.38 9.02 10.65
CA SER A 121 5.79 9.41 11.94
C SER A 121 4.41 10.04 11.76
N CYS A 122 3.61 10.05 12.83
CA CYS A 122 2.30 10.70 12.81
C CYS A 122 2.37 12.20 12.52
N ALA A 123 3.36 12.89 13.09
CA ALA A 123 3.62 14.30 12.80
C ALA A 123 3.88 14.54 11.30
N GLU A 124 4.70 13.70 10.66
CA GLU A 124 4.98 13.81 9.23
C GLU A 124 3.76 13.46 8.37
N LEU A 125 3.00 12.40 8.72
CA LEU A 125 1.78 12.00 8.03
C LEU A 125 0.71 13.11 8.05
N MET A 126 0.60 13.84 9.14
CA MET A 126 -0.34 14.97 9.30
C MET A 126 0.22 16.30 8.78
N SER A 127 1.49 16.34 8.38
CA SER A 127 2.10 17.56 7.87
C SER A 127 1.65 17.87 6.44
N PRO A 128 1.64 19.15 6.02
CA PRO A 128 1.48 19.52 4.61
C PRO A 128 2.55 18.94 3.68
N ASN A 129 3.65 18.43 4.23
CA ASN A 129 4.78 17.86 3.51
C ASN A 129 4.83 16.33 3.60
N ASN A 130 3.70 15.68 3.87
CA ASN A 130 3.58 14.23 4.02
C ASN A 130 4.34 13.47 2.90
N PRO A 131 5.34 12.64 3.25
CA PRO A 131 6.19 11.95 2.27
C PRO A 131 5.40 11.02 1.34
N LEU A 132 4.24 10.53 1.76
CA LEU A 132 3.35 9.71 0.93
C LEU A 132 2.85 10.46 -0.30
N GLN A 133 2.63 11.78 -0.20
CA GLN A 133 2.17 12.60 -1.34
C GLN A 133 3.25 12.76 -2.42
N LYS A 134 4.52 12.60 -2.06
CA LYS A 134 5.67 12.71 -2.96
C LYS A 134 6.16 11.36 -3.46
N SER A 135 5.62 10.25 -2.94
CA SER A 135 6.01 8.90 -3.33
C SER A 135 5.34 8.50 -4.64
N GLU A 136 6.16 8.25 -5.67
CA GLU A 136 5.69 7.69 -6.93
C GLU A 136 5.05 6.31 -6.74
N ALA A 137 5.61 5.48 -5.86
CA ALA A 137 5.06 4.18 -5.51
C ALA A 137 3.63 4.32 -4.95
N CYS A 138 3.40 5.21 -3.98
CA CYS A 138 2.04 5.45 -3.47
C CYS A 138 1.11 6.08 -4.52
N ALA A 139 1.61 7.02 -5.32
CA ALA A 139 0.81 7.67 -6.36
C ALA A 139 0.36 6.69 -7.46
N SER A 140 1.21 5.72 -7.81
CA SER A 140 0.92 4.73 -8.84
C SER A 140 -0.25 3.80 -8.49
N LEU A 141 -0.51 3.58 -7.19
CA LEU A 141 -1.60 2.73 -6.69
C LEU A 141 -2.97 3.42 -6.75
N ASN A 142 -2.99 4.75 -6.87
CA ASN A 142 -4.22 5.56 -6.93
C ASN A 142 -4.68 5.88 -8.36
N LYS A 143 -3.88 5.53 -9.38
CA LYS A 143 -4.24 5.75 -10.78
C LYS A 143 -5.21 4.65 -11.21
N LYS A 144 -6.46 5.05 -11.52
CA LYS A 144 -7.49 4.20 -12.12
C LYS A 144 -7.15 3.83 -13.55
#